data_AF-A0A507D1D5-F1
#
_entry.id   AF-A0A507D1D5-F1
#
_cell.length_a   1.000
_cell.length_b   1.000
_cell.length_c   1.000
_cell.angle_alpha   90.00
_cell.angle_beta   90.00
_cell.angle_gamma   90.00
#
_symmetry.space_group_name_H-M   'P 1'
#
loop_
_entity.id
_entity.type
_entity.pdbx_description
1 polymer ?
#
loop_
_entity_poly.entity_id
_entity_poly.type
_entity_poly.pdbx_seq_one_letter_code
_entity_poly.pdbx_strand_id
1 'polypeptide(L)'
;MFAKIFSTLDRFGIVVDLISTSEVHVSMALGPHISGDKIKLAVSELQKYAVVDTIGDMTILSLVGREMRHMVGIASLMFSTLAKNHINLEMISQGASEINISCVIDGTMGVKALQVVHDACILGETD
;
A
#
# COMPACT_ATOMS: atom_id res chain seq x y z
N MET A 1 21.77 -3.50 -3.32
CA MET A 1 20.94 -2.31 -3.64
C MET A 1 19.91 -2.05 -2.54
N PHE A 2 19.05 -3.01 -2.20
CA PHE A 2 18.07 -2.89 -1.09
C PHE A 2 18.65 -2.38 0.23
N ALA A 3 19.78 -2.92 0.69
CA ALA A 3 20.42 -2.45 1.93
C ALA A 3 20.72 -0.93 1.92
N LYS A 4 21.07 -0.37 0.75
CA LYS A 4 21.29 1.07 0.61
C LYS A 4 19.98 1.84 0.68
N ILE A 5 18.91 1.35 0.03
CA ILE A 5 17.59 1.98 0.06
C ILE A 5 17.10 2.11 1.51
N PHE A 6 17.06 0.99 2.23
CA PHE A 6 16.61 1.00 3.62
C PHE A 6 17.52 1.82 4.54
N SER A 7 18.85 1.73 4.38
CA SER A 7 19.77 2.54 5.17
C SER A 7 19.60 4.04 4.93
N THR A 8 19.32 4.46 3.68
CA THR A 8 19.01 5.85 3.36
C THR A 8 17.71 6.29 4.03
N LEU A 9 16.62 5.52 3.90
CA LEU A 9 15.33 5.84 4.51
C LEU A 9 15.41 5.92 6.04
N ASP A 10 16.07 4.94 6.67
CA ASP A 10 16.28 4.88 8.12
C ASP A 10 17.05 6.11 8.64
N ARG A 11 18.09 6.55 7.92
CA ARG A 11 18.88 7.74 8.29
C ARG A 11 18.05 9.03 8.33
N PHE A 12 16.99 9.12 7.52
CA PHE A 12 16.05 10.24 7.56
C PHE A 12 14.86 10.02 8.52
N GLY A 13 14.79 8.85 9.15
CA GLY A 13 13.69 8.44 10.01
C GLY A 13 12.40 8.18 9.24
N ILE A 14 12.52 7.67 8.01
CA ILE A 14 11.38 7.30 7.15
C ILE A 14 11.06 5.83 7.38
N VAL A 15 9.86 5.59 7.91
CA VAL A 15 9.34 4.23 8.12
C VAL A 15 8.59 3.78 6.88
N VAL A 16 8.87 2.54 6.47
CA VAL A 16 8.24 1.87 5.34
C VAL A 16 7.18 0.91 5.89
N ASP A 17 5.95 1.04 5.42
CA ASP A 17 4.84 0.18 5.83
C ASP A 17 4.62 -0.96 4.83
N LEU A 18 4.58 -0.64 3.53
CA LEU A 18 4.38 -1.64 2.47
C LEU A 18 5.53 -1.63 1.47
N ILE A 19 5.81 -2.81 0.93
CA ILE A 19 6.78 -3.02 -0.13
C ILE A 19 6.15 -3.91 -1.20
N SER A 20 6.38 -3.55 -2.45
CA SER A 20 6.04 -4.35 -3.62
C SER A 20 7.20 -4.27 -4.59
N THR A 21 7.60 -5.41 -5.14
CA THR A 21 8.79 -5.53 -5.97
C THR A 21 8.45 -6.24 -7.26
N SER A 22 9.02 -5.77 -8.36
CA SER A 22 9.15 -6.53 -9.59
C SER A 22 10.62 -6.93 -9.79
N GLU A 23 10.97 -7.41 -10.98
CA GLU A 23 12.35 -7.71 -11.35
C GLU A 23 13.26 -6.47 -11.30
N VAL A 24 12.71 -5.31 -11.67
CA VAL A 24 13.48 -4.06 -11.83
C VAL A 24 12.92 -2.86 -11.06
N HIS A 25 11.73 -2.98 -10.46
CA HIS A 25 11.09 -1.91 -9.69
C HIS A 25 10.91 -2.29 -8.23
N VAL A 26 11.04 -1.29 -7.36
CA VAL A 26 10.69 -1.37 -5.95
C VAL A 26 9.76 -0.20 -5.65
N SER A 27 8.53 -0.50 -5.26
CA SER A 27 7.56 0.47 -4.79
C SER A 27 7.42 0.33 -3.28
N MET A 28 7.35 1.47 -2.58
CA MET A 28 7.30 1.51 -1.13
C MET A 28 6.22 2.49 -0.69
N ALA A 29 5.31 2.04 0.17
CA ALA A 29 4.38 2.93 0.86
C ALA A 29 5.00 3.34 2.19
N LEU A 30 5.01 4.64 2.46
CA LEU A 30 5.66 5.23 3.62
C LEU A 30 4.61 5.59 4.68
N GLY A 31 4.97 5.43 5.94
CA GLY A 31 4.07 5.73 7.06
C GLY A 31 3.71 7.22 7.18
N PRO A 32 2.68 7.56 7.97
CA PRO A 32 2.22 8.93 8.12
C PRO A 32 3.24 9.81 8.85
N HIS A 33 3.05 11.14 8.77
CA HIS A 33 3.83 12.15 9.50
C HIS A 33 5.30 12.33 9.09
N ILE A 34 5.61 12.10 7.82
CA ILE A 34 6.94 12.42 7.28
C ILE A 34 6.94 13.87 6.82
N SER A 35 7.86 14.68 7.35
CA SER A 35 8.09 16.04 6.86
C SER A 35 8.51 16.00 5.38
N GLY A 36 7.87 16.81 4.54
CA GLY A 36 8.17 16.88 3.10
C GLY A 36 9.63 17.19 2.79
N ASP A 37 10.34 17.90 3.68
CA ASP A 37 11.77 18.19 3.50
C ASP A 37 12.64 16.94 3.66
N LYS A 38 12.28 16.05 4.59
CA LYS A 38 13.00 14.77 4.78
C LYS A 38 12.83 13.86 3.57
N ILE A 39 11.63 13.79 2.99
CA ILE A 39 11.37 13.03 1.76
C ILE A 39 12.24 13.55 0.62
N LYS A 40 12.27 14.87 0.41
CA LYS A 40 13.09 15.48 -0.65
C LYS A 40 14.58 15.13 -0.51
N LEU A 41 15.11 15.19 0.71
CA LEU A 41 16.51 14.82 0.98
C LEU A 41 16.78 13.34 0.73
N ALA A 42 15.89 12.46 1.19
CA ALA A 42 16.00 11.02 0.94
C ALA A 42 15.93 10.69 -0.55
N VAL A 43 15.00 11.29 -1.29
CA VAL A 43 14.85 11.14 -2.75
C VAL A 43 16.12 11.59 -3.46
N SER A 44 16.66 12.77 -3.13
CA SER A 44 17.91 13.27 -3.73
C SER A 44 19.09 12.31 -3.55
N GLU A 45 19.14 11.60 -2.44
CA GLU A 45 20.18 10.60 -2.21
C GLU A 45 19.92 9.28 -2.95
N LEU A 46 18.68 8.80 -2.95
CA LEU A 46 18.30 7.58 -3.66
C LEU A 46 18.45 7.75 -5.18
N GLN A 47 18.24 8.96 -5.72
CA GLN A 47 18.43 9.32 -7.12
C GLN A 47 19.86 9.12 -7.65
N LYS A 48 20.85 8.99 -6.74
CA LYS A 48 22.23 8.64 -7.11
C LYS A 48 22.38 7.19 -7.55
N TYR A 49 21.40 6.33 -7.24
CA TYR A 49 21.45 4.89 -7.45
C TYR A 49 20.32 4.36 -8.34
N ALA A 50 19.20 5.08 -8.45
CA ALA A 50 18.03 4.67 -9.20
C ALA A 50 17.21 5.88 -9.68
N VAL A 51 16.28 5.66 -10.60
CA VAL A 51 15.19 6.62 -10.86
C VAL A 51 14.18 6.51 -9.71
N VAL A 52 13.77 7.65 -9.15
CA VAL A 52 12.90 7.71 -7.99
C VAL A 52 11.77 8.69 -8.27
N ASP A 53 10.55 8.17 -8.21
CA ASP A 53 9.31 8.92 -8.32
C ASP A 53 8.56 8.87 -6.99
N THR A 54 7.84 9.95 -6.67
CA THR A 54 7.06 10.05 -5.44
C THR A 54 5.63 10.47 -5.77
N ILE A 55 4.67 9.77 -5.18
CA ILE A 55 3.24 10.09 -5.27
C ILE A 55 2.77 10.43 -3.86
N GLY A 56 2.24 11.64 -3.69
CA GLY A 56 1.69 12.12 -2.42
C GLY A 56 0.21 11.75 -2.27
N ASP A 57 -0.34 12.03 -1.08
CA ASP A 57 -1.78 11.94 -0.81
C ASP A 57 -2.41 10.57 -1.13
N MET A 58 -1.82 9.52 -0.55
CA MET A 58 -2.25 8.13 -0.72
C MET A 58 -2.80 7.55 0.58
N THR A 59 -3.71 6.58 0.47
CA THR A 59 -4.24 5.79 1.59
C THR A 59 -3.80 4.34 1.45
N ILE A 60 -3.30 3.76 2.55
CA ILE A 60 -3.12 2.32 2.69
C ILE A 60 -4.44 1.73 3.23
N LEU A 61 -5.04 0.82 2.48
CA LEU A 61 -6.21 0.05 2.91
C LEU A 61 -5.79 -1.40 3.14
N SER A 62 -6.05 -1.92 4.34
CA SER A 62 -5.67 -3.29 4.72
C SER A 62 -6.90 -4.08 5.16
N LEU A 63 -7.10 -5.24 4.55
CA LEU A 63 -8.03 -6.26 5.03
C LEU A 63 -7.24 -7.28 5.85
N VAL A 64 -7.66 -7.49 7.10
CA VAL A 64 -6.95 -8.34 8.06
C VAL A 64 -7.92 -9.35 8.67
N GLY A 65 -7.54 -10.63 8.68
CA GLY A 65 -8.33 -11.69 9.30
C GLY A 65 -7.52 -12.94 9.57
N ARG A 66 -7.70 -13.55 10.76
CA ARG A 66 -6.95 -14.75 11.18
C ARG A 66 -7.13 -15.96 10.25
N GLU A 67 -8.27 -16.04 9.57
CA GLU A 67 -8.61 -17.16 8.69
C GLU A 67 -8.63 -16.77 7.20
N MET A 68 -7.99 -15.65 6.82
CA MET A 68 -7.95 -15.22 5.41
C MET A 68 -7.34 -16.29 4.48
N ARG A 69 -6.40 -17.10 4.98
CA ARG A 69 -5.86 -18.31 4.31
C ARG A 69 -6.92 -19.34 3.91
N HIS A 70 -8.03 -19.43 4.66
CA HIS A 70 -9.13 -20.37 4.38
C HIS A 70 -10.29 -19.71 3.63
N MET A 71 -10.31 -18.37 3.54
CA MET A 71 -11.33 -17.61 2.81
C MET A 71 -10.93 -17.39 1.35
N VAL A 72 -10.91 -18.47 0.57
CA VAL A 72 -10.65 -18.41 -0.88
C VAL A 72 -11.64 -17.45 -1.53
N GLY A 73 -11.12 -16.47 -2.28
CA GLY A 73 -11.92 -15.45 -2.95
C GLY A 73 -12.06 -14.13 -2.19
N ILE A 74 -11.62 -14.03 -0.93
CA ILE A 74 -11.72 -12.77 -0.16
C ILE A 74 -10.92 -11.62 -0.81
N ALA A 75 -9.74 -11.91 -1.35
CA ALA A 75 -8.94 -10.97 -2.13
C ALA A 75 -9.68 -10.49 -3.37
N SER A 76 -10.29 -11.44 -4.09
CA SER A 76 -11.08 -11.15 -5.28
C SER A 76 -12.28 -10.28 -4.95
N LEU A 77 -12.97 -10.56 -3.84
CA LEU A 77 -14.11 -9.77 -3.39
C LEU A 77 -13.68 -8.34 -3.09
N MET A 78 -12.62 -8.14 -2.29
CA MET A 78 -12.08 -6.82 -1.97
C MET A 78 -11.75 -6.02 -3.25
N PHE A 79 -10.94 -6.57 -4.15
CA PHE A 79 -10.54 -5.84 -5.36
C PHE A 79 -11.68 -5.64 -6.35
N SER A 80 -12.60 -6.60 -6.47
CA SER A 80 -13.78 -6.44 -7.33
C SER A 80 -14.71 -5.34 -6.80
N THR A 81 -14.89 -5.25 -5.48
CA THR A 81 -15.68 -4.20 -4.85
C THR A 81 -15.09 -2.82 -5.07
N LEU A 82 -13.76 -2.68 -4.94
CA LEU A 82 -13.05 -1.42 -5.24
C LEU A 82 -13.21 -1.05 -6.73
N ALA A 83 -13.04 -2.01 -7.64
CA ALA A 83 -13.19 -1.79 -9.07
C ALA A 83 -14.62 -1.37 -9.46
N LYS A 84 -15.66 -2.03 -8.92
CA LYS A 84 -17.08 -1.66 -9.12
C LYS A 84 -17.38 -0.23 -8.66
N ASN A 85 -16.64 0.26 -7.66
CA ASN A 85 -16.77 1.60 -7.11
C ASN A 85 -15.87 2.65 -7.77
N HIS A 86 -15.21 2.29 -8.88
CA HIS A 86 -14.28 3.12 -9.64
C HIS A 86 -13.09 3.62 -8.81
N ILE A 87 -12.58 2.79 -7.89
CA ILE A 87 -11.41 3.10 -7.08
C ILE A 87 -10.19 2.41 -7.69
N ASN A 88 -9.22 3.19 -8.18
CA ASN A 88 -7.99 2.67 -8.74
C ASN A 88 -7.04 2.12 -7.66
N LEU A 89 -6.28 1.09 -7.99
CA LEU A 89 -5.24 0.51 -7.13
C LEU A 89 -3.87 0.94 -7.64
N GLU A 90 -3.10 1.66 -6.82
CA GLU A 90 -1.72 2.05 -7.17
C GLU A 90 -0.70 0.99 -6.77
N MET A 91 -1.00 0.21 -5.73
CA MET A 91 -0.11 -0.82 -5.22
C MET A 91 -0.90 -1.91 -4.54
N ILE A 92 -0.43 -3.15 -4.66
CA ILE A 92 -0.93 -4.30 -3.90
C ILE A 92 0.26 -4.93 -3.18
N SER A 93 0.08 -5.29 -1.92
CA SER A 93 1.06 -5.99 -1.09
C SER A 93 0.36 -7.04 -0.23
N GLN A 94 0.75 -8.30 -0.38
CA GLN A 94 0.24 -9.43 0.38
C GLN A 94 1.44 -10.23 0.92
N GLY A 95 1.46 -10.43 2.24
CA GLY A 95 2.48 -11.21 2.91
C GLY A 95 2.22 -12.72 2.84
N ALA A 96 3.28 -13.51 3.05
CA ALA A 96 3.22 -14.98 3.02
C ALA A 96 2.38 -15.61 4.16
N SER A 97 2.06 -14.85 5.21
CA SER A 97 1.19 -15.35 6.28
C SER A 97 -0.28 -15.41 5.87
N GLU A 98 -0.67 -14.77 4.75
CA GLU A 98 -2.05 -14.72 4.26
C GLU A 98 -3.08 -14.23 5.31
N ILE A 99 -2.62 -13.48 6.32
CA ILE A 99 -3.46 -12.86 7.37
C ILE A 99 -3.90 -11.45 6.94
N ASN A 100 -3.21 -10.87 5.96
CA ASN A 100 -3.30 -9.49 5.55
C ASN A 100 -3.20 -9.42 4.02
N ILE A 101 -4.11 -8.65 3.42
CA ILE A 101 -3.93 -8.08 2.09
C ILE A 101 -4.05 -6.57 2.23
N SER A 102 -3.07 -5.86 1.69
CA SER A 102 -3.05 -4.40 1.70
C SER A 102 -2.95 -3.86 0.28
N CYS A 103 -3.63 -2.75 0.02
CA CYS A 103 -3.46 -1.99 -1.21
C CYS A 103 -3.30 -0.51 -0.92
N VAL A 104 -2.77 0.22 -1.90
CA VAL A 104 -2.63 1.67 -1.87
C VAL A 104 -3.58 2.26 -2.90
N ILE A 105 -4.34 3.26 -2.48
CA ILE A 105 -5.36 3.96 -3.29
C ILE A 105 -5.24 5.46 -3.09
N ASP A 106 -5.83 6.23 -4.01
CA ASP A 106 -5.92 7.69 -3.88
C ASP A 106 -6.48 8.10 -2.51
N GLY A 107 -5.83 9.07 -1.86
CA GLY A 107 -6.16 9.53 -0.52
C GLY A 107 -7.60 10.02 -0.38
N THR A 108 -8.15 10.64 -1.43
CA THR A 108 -9.52 11.16 -1.43
C THR A 108 -10.58 10.06 -1.42
N MET A 109 -10.20 8.84 -1.83
CA MET A 109 -11.09 7.68 -1.88
C MET A 109 -11.07 6.86 -0.59
N GLY A 110 -10.20 7.16 0.38
CA GLY A 110 -9.97 6.33 1.56
C GLY A 110 -11.24 5.99 2.35
N VAL A 111 -12.09 6.97 2.63
CA VAL A 111 -13.35 6.77 3.38
C VAL A 111 -14.34 5.92 2.59
N LYS A 112 -14.52 6.22 1.30
CA LYS A 112 -15.43 5.46 0.42
C LYS A 112 -14.96 4.00 0.31
N ALA A 113 -13.66 3.80 0.08
CA ALA A 113 -13.06 2.47 -0.05
C ALA A 113 -13.25 1.63 1.21
N LEU A 114 -13.06 2.23 2.39
CA LEU A 114 -13.29 1.57 3.67
C LEU A 114 -14.74 1.11 3.81
N GLN A 115 -15.71 1.98 3.50
CA GLN A 115 -17.14 1.67 3.61
C GLN A 115 -17.53 0.51 2.69
N VAL A 116 -17.24 0.63 1.39
CA VAL A 116 -17.68 -0.39 0.43
C VAL A 116 -17.01 -1.75 0.65
N VAL A 117 -15.73 -1.75 1.05
CA VAL A 117 -15.02 -3.01 1.40
C VAL A 117 -15.56 -3.59 2.69
N HIS A 118 -15.89 -2.77 3.69
CA HIS A 118 -16.52 -3.24 4.91
C HIS A 118 -17.86 -3.92 4.62
N ASP A 119 -18.74 -3.27 3.86
CA ASP A 119 -20.08 -3.79 3.57
C ASP A 119 -20.01 -5.11 2.80
N ALA A 120 -19.15 -5.18 1.77
CA ALA A 120 -18.98 -6.38 0.96
C ALA A 120 -18.26 -7.52 1.69
N CYS A 121 -17.13 -7.25 2.37
CA CYS A 121 -16.26 -8.29 2.92
C CYS A 121 -16.61 -8.69 4.37
N ILE A 122 -17.29 -7.82 5.13
CA ILE A 122 -17.59 -8.06 6.55
C ILE A 122 -19.09 -8.29 6.77
N LEU A 123 -19.96 -7.47 6.15
CA LEU A 123 -21.41 -7.61 6.31
C LEU A 123 -22.03 -8.58 5.29
N GLY A 124 -21.35 -8.82 4.16
CA GLY A 124 -21.86 -9.65 3.08
C GLY A 124 -22.98 -8.97 2.28
N GLU A 125 -23.11 -7.65 2.42
CA GLU A 125 -24.05 -6.85 1.65
C GLU A 125 -23.39 -6.50 0.31
N THR A 126 -23.77 -7.22 -0.74
CA THR A 126 -23.44 -6.86 -2.11
C THR A 126 -24.69 -6.29 -2.76
N ASP A 127 -24.64 -5.01 -3.14
CA ASP A 127 -25.62 -4.41 -4.06
C ASP A 127 -25.79 -5.24 -5.35
#